data_AF-A0A4V2HTB2-F1
#
_entry.id   AF-A0A4V2HTB2-F1
#
_cell.length_a   1.000
_cell.length_b   1.000
_cell.length_c   1.000
_cell.angle_alpha   90.00
_cell.angle_beta   90.00
_cell.angle_gamma   90.00
#
_symmetry.space_group_name_H-M   'P 1'
#
loop_
_entity.id
_entity.type
_entity.pdbx_description
1 polymer ?
#
loop_
_entity_poly.entity_id
_entity_poly.type
_entity_poly.pdbx_seq_one_letter_code
_entity_poly.pdbx_strand_id
1 'polypeptide(L)' 'MKDLQKQLKELRTDAAECKLISDLATDQEKRELFAKLADHLSGLASELERAISVKVCGTKTEL' A
#
# COMPACT_ATOMS: atom_id res chain seq x y z
N MET A 1 9.60 -14.32 -3.13
CA MET A 1 9.74 -12.85 -3.29
C MET A 1 8.69 -12.26 -4.22
N LYS A 2 8.28 -12.97 -5.28
CA LYS A 2 7.19 -12.52 -6.18
C LYS A 2 5.86 -12.30 -5.45
N ASP A 3 5.60 -13.06 -4.39
CA ASP A 3 4.35 -13.01 -3.63
C ASP A 3 4.21 -11.69 -2.85
N LEU A 4 5.30 -11.23 -2.21
CA LEU A 4 5.32 -9.96 -1.48
C LEU A 4 5.26 -8.75 -2.42
N GLN A 5 5.93 -8.83 -3.58
CA GLN A 5 5.83 -7.79 -4.60
C GLN A 5 4.43 -7.73 -5.23
N LYS A 6 3.80 -8.90 -5.43
CA LYS A 6 2.40 -8.98 -5.87
C LYS A 6 1.48 -8.35 -4.83
N GLN A 7 1.59 -8.74 -3.56
CA GLN A 7 0.80 -8.14 -2.48
C GLN A 7 0.99 -6.63 -2.37
N LEU A 8 2.22 -6.13 -2.50
CA LEU A 8 2.50 -4.69 -2.52
C LEU A 8 1.81 -3.98 -3.70
N LYS A 9 1.75 -4.62 -4.88
CA LYS A 9 1.04 -4.06 -6.04
C LYS A 9 -0.47 -4.04 -5.80
N GLU A 10 -1.05 -5.11 -5.26
CA GLU A 10 -2.48 -5.15 -4.88
C GLU A 10 -2.79 -4.04 -3.87
N LEU A 11 -2.03 -3.93 -2.78
CA LEU A 11 -2.23 -2.88 -1.77
C LEU A 11 -2.14 -1.45 -2.32
N ARG A 12 -1.23 -1.19 -3.26
CA ARG A 12 -1.15 0.12 -3.93
C ARG A 12 -2.34 0.37 -4.85
N THR A 13 -2.87 -0.68 -5.47
CA THR A 13 -4.05 -0.60 -6.33
C THR A 13 -5.28 -0.32 -5.47
N ASP A 14 -5.48 -1.08 -4.40
CA ASP A 14 -6.57 -0.87 -3.44
C ASP A 14 -6.52 0.55 -2.81
N ALA A 15 -5.33 1.06 -2.49
CA ALA A 15 -5.16 2.43 -1.99
C ALA A 15 -5.58 3.47 -3.03
N ALA A 16 -5.20 3.29 -4.29
CA ALA A 16 -5.56 4.19 -5.38
C ALA A 16 -7.08 4.15 -5.67
N GLU A 17 -7.68 2.96 -5.60
CA GLU A 17 -9.13 2.79 -5.74
C GLU A 17 -9.89 3.46 -4.58
N CYS A 18 -9.45 3.26 -3.34
CA CYS A 18 -10.05 3.94 -2.17
C CYS A 18 -9.94 5.46 -2.29
N LYS A 19 -8.80 5.97 -2.76
CA LYS A 19 -8.64 7.41 -3.00
C LYS A 19 -9.60 7.92 -4.09
N LEU A 20 -9.72 7.20 -5.20
CA LEU A 20 -10.67 7.54 -6.26
C LEU A 20 -12.11 7.54 -5.76
N ILE A 21 -12.49 6.58 -4.93
CA ILE A 21 -13.83 6.55 -4.30
C ILE A 21 -14.02 7.77 -3.40
N SER A 22 -13.00 8.16 -2.61
CA SER A 22 -13.09 9.38 -1.79
C SER A 22 -13.28 10.64 -2.64
N ASP A 23 -12.55 10.74 -3.76
CA ASP A 23 -12.63 11.90 -4.67
C ASP A 23 -13.99 11.99 -5.38
N LEU A 24 -14.62 10.84 -5.66
CA LEU A 24 -15.94 10.76 -6.30
C LEU A 24 -17.11 10.78 -5.29
N ALA A 25 -16.84 10.63 -4.00
CA ALA A 25 -17.87 10.59 -2.97
C ALA A 25 -18.48 11.98 -2.75
N THR A 26 -19.78 12.11 -3.03
CA THR A 26 -20.57 13.31 -2.73
C THR A 26 -20.88 13.46 -1.24
N ASP A 27 -20.93 12.34 -0.53
CA ASP A 27 -21.11 12.27 0.92
C ASP A 27 -19.79 12.49 1.66
N GLN A 28 -19.79 13.42 2.63
CA GLN A 28 -18.60 13.83 3.37
C GLN A 28 -18.06 12.71 4.28
N GLU A 29 -18.93 11.94 4.94
CA GLU A 29 -18.50 10.85 5.82
C GLU A 29 -17.85 9.72 5.01
N LYS A 30 -18.44 9.38 3.85
CA LYS A 30 -17.85 8.40 2.94
C LYS A 30 -16.50 8.88 2.41
N ARG A 31 -16.39 10.14 2.01
CA ARG A 31 -15.13 10.72 1.55
C ARG A 31 -14.03 10.57 2.59
N GLU A 32 -14.30 10.96 3.82
CA GLU A 32 -13.30 10.87 4.90
C GLU A 32 -12.94 9.42 5.24
N LEU A 33 -13.90 8.50 5.22
CA LEU A 33 -13.65 7.09 5.46
C LEU A 33 -12.71 6.50 4.39
N PHE A 34 -13.03 6.71 3.11
CA PHE A 34 -12.23 6.18 2.01
C PHE A 34 -10.86 6.85 1.89
N ALA A 35 -10.76 8.14 2.22
CA ALA A 35 -9.47 8.85 2.29
C ALA A 35 -8.58 8.25 3.39
N LYS A 36 -9.11 8.03 4.60
CA LYS A 36 -8.37 7.37 5.70
C LYS A 36 -7.95 5.95 5.31
N LEU A 37 -8.82 5.20 4.64
CA LEU A 37 -8.50 3.85 4.18
C LEU A 37 -7.36 3.86 3.15
N ALA A 38 -7.37 4.78 2.20
CA ALA A 38 -6.30 4.96 1.23
C ALA A 38 -4.94 5.29 1.89
N ASP A 39 -4.96 6.14 2.92
CA ASP A 39 -3.76 6.49 3.69
C ASP A 39 -3.20 5.27 4.44
N HIS A 40 -4.07 4.49 5.10
CA HIS A 40 -3.66 3.27 5.80
C HIS A 40 -3.06 2.22 4.85
N LEU A 41 -3.70 1.98 3.70
CA LEU A 41 -3.20 1.03 2.69
C LEU A 41 -1.86 1.49 2.11
N SER A 42 -1.69 2.79 1.88
CA SER A 42 -0.42 3.36 1.42
C SER A 42 0.70 3.23 2.47
N GLY A 43 0.36 3.40 3.75
CA GLY A 43 1.28 3.18 4.87
C GLY A 43 1.77 1.73 4.92
N LEU A 44 0.85 0.77 4.83
CA LEU A 44 1.16 -0.66 4.83
C LEU A 44 1.97 -1.07 3.59
N ALA A 45 1.64 -0.53 2.40
CA ALA A 45 2.43 -0.76 1.19
C ALA A 45 3.88 -0.25 1.35
N SER A 46 4.06 0.89 2.02
CA SER A 46 5.38 1.46 2.31
C SER A 46 6.17 0.62 3.32
N GLU A 47 5.50 0.04 4.32
CA GLU A 47 6.10 -0.93 5.24
C GLU A 47 6.54 -2.20 4.53
N LEU A 48 5.71 -2.75 3.65
CA LEU A 48 6.05 -3.92 2.84
C LEU A 48 7.22 -3.62 1.91
N GLU A 49 7.28 -2.44 1.31
CA GLU A 49 8.40 -2.03 0.47
C GLU A 49 9.70 -1.97 1.28
N ARG A 50 9.66 -1.39 2.49
CA ARG A 50 10.80 -1.39 3.41
C ARG A 50 11.21 -2.80 3.80
N ALA A 51 10.26 -3.68 4.13
CA ALA A 51 10.54 -5.06 4.49
C ALA A 51 11.16 -5.83 3.32
N ILE A 52 10.67 -5.65 2.10
CA ILE A 52 11.26 -6.22 0.88
C ILE A 52 12.68 -5.67 0.70
N SER A 53 12.88 -4.37 0.83
CA SER A 53 14.18 -3.72 0.65
C SER A 53 15.22 -4.17 1.69
N VAL A 54 14.84 -4.23 2.97
CA VAL A 54 15.70 -4.76 4.06
C VAL A 54 16.04 -6.22 3.82
N LYS A 55 15.08 -7.04 3.37
CA LYS A 55 15.30 -8.47 3.13
C LYS A 55 16.13 -8.73 1.87
N VAL A 56 16.02 -7.89 0.84
CA VAL A 56 16.90 -7.90 -0.34
C VAL A 56 18.31 -7.41 0.01
N CYS A 57 18.45 -6.48 0.95
CA CYS A 57 19.74 -6.00 1.44
C CYS A 57 20.46 -7.05 2.33
N GLY A 58 19.70 -7.84 3.11
CA GLY A 58 20.24 -8.89 3.97
C GLY A 58 20.75 -10.14 3.26
N THR A 59 20.43 -10.36 1.98
CA THR A 59 20.85 -11.56 1.22
C THR A 59 22.15 -11.38 0.42
N LYS A 60 22.92 -10.31 0.66
CA LYS A 60 24.23 -10.09 0.00
C LYS A 60 25.44 -10.47 0.86
N THR A 61 25.26 -11.05 2.04
CA THR A 61 26.37 -11.30 3.00
C THR A 61 26.78 -12.77 3.13
N GLU A 62 26.59 -13.59 2.09
CA GLU A 62 27.17 -14.93 2.05
C GLU A 62 28.05 -15.04 0.80
N LEU A 63 29.28 -14.55 0.93
CA LEU A 63 30.44 -14.84 0.07
C LEU A 63 31.56 -15.39 0.97
#